data_AF-A4YNS3-F1
#
_entry.id   AF-A4YNS3-F1
#
_cell.length_a   1.000
_cell.length_b   1.000
_cell.length_c   1.000
_cell.angle_alpha   90.00
_cell.angle_beta   90.00
_cell.angle_gamma   90.00
#
_symmetry.space_group_name_H-M   'P 1'
#
loop_
_entity.id
_entity.type
_entity.pdbx_description
1 polymer ?
#
loop_
_entity_poly.entity_id
_entity_poly.type
_entity_poly.pdbx_seq_one_letter_code
_entity_poly.pdbx_strand_id
1 'polypeptide(L)' 'MPLTEDAIQVGKCYKTKIAESYKVLSITRGIVTYQTLTSPLRINTGIKAFADAVYKEIKCPG' A
#
# COMPACT_ATOMS: atom_id res chain seq x y z
N MET A 1 0.07 14.69 -2.19
CA MET A 1 0.89 14.58 -0.98
C MET A 1 1.12 13.10 -0.71
N PRO A 2 2.34 12.67 -0.32
CA PRO A 2 2.54 11.32 0.20
C PRO A 2 1.68 11.11 1.44
N LEU A 3 1.21 9.89 1.66
CA LEU A 3 0.46 9.56 2.87
C LEU A 3 1.40 9.51 4.07
N THR A 4 0.87 9.72 5.27
CA THR A 4 1.61 9.44 6.50
C THR A 4 1.60 7.94 6.79
N GLU A 5 2.58 7.46 7.56
CA GLU A 5 2.65 6.06 7.98
C GLU A 5 1.36 5.61 8.69
N ASP A 6 0.79 6.47 9.54
CA ASP A 6 -0.46 6.22 10.27
C ASP A 6 -1.69 6.06 9.37
N ALA A 7 -1.65 6.60 8.15
CA ALA A 7 -2.71 6.44 7.17
C ALA A 7 -2.65 5.08 6.46
N ILE A 8 -1.57 4.30 6.63
CA ILE A 8 -1.41 2.98 6.04
C ILE A 8 -1.99 1.92 6.99
N GLN A 9 -3.05 1.25 6.54
CA GLN A 9 -3.80 0.28 7.34
C GLN A 9 -3.89 -1.07 6.63
N VAL A 10 -3.91 -2.12 7.43
CA VAL A 10 -4.09 -3.49 6.94
C VAL A 10 -5.47 -3.66 6.30
N GLY A 11 -5.53 -4.34 5.15
CA GLY A 11 -6.76 -4.60 4.42
C GLY A 11 -7.23 -3.46 3.51
N LYS A 12 -6.58 -2.29 3.58
CA LYS A 12 -6.86 -1.14 2.71
C LYS A 12 -6.11 -1.24 1.38
N CYS A 13 -6.67 -0.55 0.38
CA CYS A 13 -6.05 -0.41 -0.93
C CYS A 13 -5.59 1.02 -1.17
N TYR A 14 -4.45 1.17 -1.83
CA TYR A 14 -3.81 2.46 -2.07
C TYR A 14 -3.42 2.59 -3.53
N LYS A 15 -3.52 3.81 -4.07
CA LYS A 15 -3.11 4.11 -5.44
C LYS A 15 -1.76 4.80 -5.45
N THR A 16 -0.90 4.38 -6.37
CA THR A 16 0.40 5.03 -6.64
C THR A 16 0.27 6.14 -7.65
N LYS A 17 1.27 7.02 -7.69
CA LYS A 17 1.35 8.12 -8.66
C LYS A 17 1.39 7.62 -10.12
N ILE A 18 1.87 6.40 -10.34
CA ILE A 18 2.04 5.72 -11.64
C ILE A 18 0.84 4.84 -12.03
N ALA A 19 -0.32 5.06 -11.40
CA ALA A 19 -1.60 4.40 -11.66
C ALA A 19 -1.72 2.93 -11.22
N GLU A 20 -0.66 2.31 -10.69
CA GLU A 20 -0.78 1.02 -10.01
C GLU A 20 -1.57 1.14 -8.71
N SER A 21 -2.20 0.04 -8.32
CA SER A 21 -2.99 -0.05 -7.10
C SER A 21 -2.53 -1.24 -6.28
N TYR A 22 -2.35 -1.01 -4.98
CA TYR A 22 -1.80 -1.97 -4.04
C TYR A 22 -2.80 -2.26 -2.94
N LYS A 23 -2.83 -3.50 -2.45
CA LYS A 23 -3.57 -3.91 -1.27
C LYS A 23 -2.60 -4.25 -0.15
N VAL A 24 -2.75 -3.61 1.00
CA VAL A 24 -1.96 -3.95 2.19
C VAL A 24 -2.52 -5.22 2.81
N LEU A 25 -1.67 -6.23 2.95
CA LEU A 25 -2.02 -7.54 3.51
C LEU A 25 -1.67 -7.64 4.99
N SER A 26 -0.53 -7.08 5.39
CA SER A 26 -0.08 -7.07 6.78
C SER A 26 0.91 -5.95 7.03
N ILE A 27 1.01 -5.51 8.28
CA ILE A 27 2.01 -4.55 8.75
C ILE A 27 2.65 -5.14 10.00
N THR A 28 3.97 -5.36 9.99
CA THR A 28 4.71 -5.98 11.09
C THR A 28 5.95 -5.16 11.39
N ARG A 29 6.03 -4.55 12.58
CA ARG A 29 7.20 -3.75 13.04
C ARG A 29 7.67 -2.72 12.01
N GLY A 30 6.73 -2.00 11.37
CA GLY A 30 7.04 -0.99 10.36
C GLY A 30 7.37 -1.54 8.96
N ILE A 31 7.21 -2.84 8.73
CA ILE A 31 7.27 -3.46 7.41
C ILE A 31 5.85 -3.69 6.89
N VAL A 32 5.54 -3.17 5.71
CA VAL A 32 4.28 -3.36 5.00
C VAL A 32 4.45 -4.47 3.99
N THR A 33 3.61 -5.49 4.10
CA THR A 33 3.41 -6.48 3.05
C THR A 33 2.22 -6.05 2.22
N TYR A 34 2.44 -5.79 0.94
CA TYR A 34 1.37 -5.42 0.01
C TYR A 34 1.40 -6.29 -1.23
N GLN A 35 0.29 -6.32 -1.95
CA GLN A 35 0.14 -7.02 -3.21
C GLN A 35 -0.40 -6.08 -4.27
N THR A 36 0.09 -6.19 -5.50
CA THR A 36 -0.45 -5.43 -6.63
C THR A 36 -1.80 -6.00 -7.05
N LEU A 37 -2.76 -5.14 -7.38
CA LEU A 37 -4.08 -5.63 -7.81
C LEU A 37 -4.05 -6.25 -9.21
N THR A 38 -3.06 -5.91 -10.03
CA THR A 38 -2.86 -6.45 -11.38
C THR A 38 -2.00 -7.71 -11.41
N SER A 39 -1.32 -8.06 -10.31
CA SER A 39 -0.41 -9.20 -10.25
C SER A 39 -0.39 -9.82 -8.85
N PRO A 40 -0.45 -11.16 -8.72
CA PRO A 40 -0.49 -11.81 -7.42
C PRO A 40 0.82 -11.70 -6.61
N LEU A 41 1.83 -10.98 -7.11
CA LEU A 41 3.10 -10.75 -6.42
C LEU A 41 2.92 -9.99 -5.11
N ARG A 42 3.50 -10.54 -4.04
CA ARG A 42 3.58 -9.91 -2.72
C ARG A 42 4.95 -9.28 -2.53
N ILE A 43 4.96 -8.03 -2.09
CA ILE A 43 6.17 -7.25 -1.87
C ILE A 43 6.19 -6.80 -0.40
N ASN A 44 7.37 -6.86 0.21
CA ASN A 44 7.62 -6.33 1.54
C ASN A 44 8.46 -5.07 1.41
N THR A 45 8.02 -3.98 2.05
CA THR A 45 8.79 -2.73 2.09
C THR A 45 8.61 -2.04 3.44
N GLY A 46 9.46 -1.07 3.76
CA GLY A 46 9.26 -0.23 4.94
C GLY A 46 8.01 0.64 4.80
N ILE A 47 7.27 0.85 5.88
CA ILE A 47 6.03 1.63 5.89
C ILE A 47 6.23 3.06 5.39
N LYS A 48 7.38 3.67 5.69
CA LYS A 48 7.81 4.97 5.15
C LYS A 48 7.87 4.96 3.62
N ALA A 49 8.64 4.03 3.07
CA ALA A 49 8.79 3.90 1.62
C ALA A 49 7.46 3.57 0.93
N PHE A 50 6.60 2.77 1.57
CA PHE A 50 5.25 2.52 1.07
C PHE A 50 4.42 3.81 1.05
N ALA A 51 4.39 4.55 2.15
CA ALA A 51 3.61 5.77 2.32
C ALA A 51 4.06 6.89 1.35
N ASP A 52 5.36 6.95 1.03
CA ASP A 52 5.91 7.85 0.00
C ASP A 52 5.50 7.48 -1.43
N ALA A 53 5.34 6.17 -1.71
CA ALA A 53 4.97 5.66 -3.03
C ALA A 53 3.48 5.82 -3.34
N VAL A 54 2.63 5.80 -2.32
CA VAL A 54 1.18 5.94 -2.46
C VAL A 54 0.71 7.38 -2.20
N TYR A 55 -0.40 7.78 -2.82
CA TYR A 55 -0.90 9.15 -2.67
C TYR A 55 -2.35 9.24 -2.19
N LYS A 56 -3.12 8.15 -2.26
CA LYS A 56 -4.49 8.10 -1.72
C LYS A 56 -4.93 6.67 -1.42
N GLU A 57 -5.77 6.54 -0.40
CA GLU A 57 -6.59 5.34 -0.20
C GLU A 57 -7.65 5.25 -1.31
N ILE A 58 -7.92 4.04 -1.76
CA ILE A 58 -8.98 3.71 -2.71
C ILE A 58 -9.79 2.53 -2.18
N LYS A 59 -11.02 2.38 -2.67
CA LYS A 59 -11.76 1.13 -2.48
C LYS A 59 -11.02 0.00 -3.17
N CYS A 60 -10.84 -1.12 -2.49
CA CYS A 60 -10.38 -2.33 -3.13
C CYS A 60 -11.41 -2.76 -4.20
N PRO A 61 -10.99 -3.09 -5.43
CA PRO A 61 -11.88 -3.70 -6.40
C PRO A 61 -12.34 -5.04 -5.80
N GLY A 62 -13.66 -5.18 -5.67
CA GLY A 62 -14.31 -6.43 -5.30
C GLY A 62 -14.38 -7.39 -6.47
#